data_AF-A0A1Y4AHK5-F1
#
_entry.id   AF-A0A1Y4AHK5-F1
#
_cell.length_a   1.000
_cell.length_b   1.000
_cell.length_c   1.000
_cell.angle_alpha   90.00
_cell.angle_beta   90.00
_cell.angle_gamma   90.00
#
_symmetry.space_group_name_H-M   'P 1'
#
loop_
_entity.id
_entity.type
_entity.pdbx_description
1 polymer ?
#
loop_
_entity_poly.entity_id
_entity_poly.type
_entity_poly.pdbx_seq_one_letter_code
_entity_poly.pdbx_strand_id
1 'polypeptide(L)'
;MRCLCHNCIRHMLRALRWVGGFMRNISRPIIAGAVGVLLLTAVTVPVCAFAEGQNDAVTSQQDEAAAVFDDVAVTADDDIMAVQGDSSAADEGTQQEPEQDASGAFANSFRFVDGYLIDGASTETSPEDVGISTAAIDFSKGGNTWSNAGGGTYVATGTDGSTGMTVTGAKGFGIDVSSWQGTIDWAMVKASGIVDYAIIRCGWGDNFRSQDDREFLNNVRGCLNNGIPFGIYIYSYAYNTSMAQSEASHVMRLLSEAGLSPSKVAYPIYLDLEQQDSSGRPSGMDDGVFHTVSNQMLEQIAITFCSSIENAGYNAGVYANKNWWTNYLTESSFGEWSKWVAQYNTSCTYSGSYDMWQCMSNGRIPGIDGNVDINFDFVDLENLAPEDPSNGGTAAMYRLYNPNTGEHLYTSDRNERNTLVRIGWIYEQIGWHAPSSSSTPVYRLYNPNNGDHHYTTDSHERDVLRSIGWNYENICWYSDDSKEVVLYRLFNPNQLGPGAHHYTRDANERDTLVRLGWRSEGIAWYGLK
;
A
#
# COMPACT_ATOMS: atom_id res chain seq x y z
N MET A 1 52.51 -35.69 40.19
CA MET A 1 52.72 -35.31 38.77
C MET A 1 51.52 -34.45 38.37
N ARG A 2 51.45 -33.16 38.77
CA ARG A 2 52.08 -31.92 38.28
C ARG A 2 51.51 -31.40 36.93
N CYS A 3 50.69 -30.35 37.08
CA CYS A 3 50.26 -29.35 36.11
C CYS A 3 51.33 -28.27 35.82
N LEU A 4 50.99 -27.40 34.84
CA LEU A 4 51.34 -25.97 34.63
C LEU A 4 52.63 -25.58 33.88
N CYS A 5 52.46 -24.80 32.79
CA CYS A 5 53.20 -23.59 32.33
C CYS A 5 52.92 -23.33 30.84
N HIS A 6 52.87 -22.12 30.24
CA HIS A 6 52.89 -20.71 30.66
C HIS A 6 52.67 -19.84 29.39
N ASN A 7 52.26 -18.57 29.58
CA ASN A 7 52.35 -17.43 28.64
C ASN A 7 51.22 -17.17 27.63
N CYS A 8 50.12 -16.55 28.12
CA CYS A 8 49.62 -15.26 27.61
C CYS A 8 48.65 -14.56 28.59
N ILE A 9 48.90 -14.67 29.90
CA ILE A 9 48.23 -13.87 30.94
C ILE A 9 49.32 -13.23 31.80
N ARG A 10 49.92 -12.17 31.25
CA ARG A 10 50.79 -11.22 31.97
C ARG A 10 50.69 -9.86 31.27
N HIS A 11 49.62 -9.12 31.57
CA HIS A 11 49.60 -7.67 31.78
C HIS A 11 48.23 -7.24 32.38
N MET A 12 47.70 -8.06 33.28
CA MET A 12 46.61 -7.69 34.18
C MET A 12 46.98 -8.25 35.55
N LEU A 13 46.96 -7.38 36.56
CA LEU A 13 47.19 -7.62 38.00
C LEU A 13 48.64 -7.57 38.50
N ARG A 14 49.10 -6.35 38.77
CA ARG A 14 49.90 -6.04 39.97
C ARG A 14 49.26 -4.84 40.69
N ALA A 15 48.45 -5.14 41.71
CA ALA A 15 48.43 -4.52 43.03
C ALA A 15 47.06 -4.74 43.70
N LEU A 16 46.99 -5.69 44.62
CA LEU A 16 45.90 -5.89 45.58
C LEU A 16 46.46 -5.70 47.00
N ARG A 17 45.75 -4.89 47.79
CA ARG A 17 45.49 -4.99 49.26
C ARG A 17 46.63 -4.78 50.27
N TRP A 18 46.49 -3.78 51.15
CA TRP A 18 46.01 -3.83 52.56
C TRP A 18 46.17 -2.41 53.16
N VAL A 19 45.17 -1.76 53.77
CA VAL A 19 44.72 -1.88 55.18
C VAL A 19 43.21 -1.58 55.25
N GLY A 20 42.47 -2.39 56.01
CA GLY A 20 41.08 -2.11 56.41
C GLY A 20 40.99 -1.52 57.82
N GLY A 21 39.84 -0.91 58.16
CA GLY A 21 39.52 -0.59 59.55
C GLY A 21 38.37 0.38 59.80
N PHE A 22 37.23 -0.18 60.20
CA PHE A 22 36.24 0.31 61.18
C PHE A 22 35.03 1.19 60.78
N MET A 23 33.89 0.73 61.30
CA MET A 23 32.48 1.12 61.11
C MET A 23 32.08 2.45 61.80
N ARG A 24 31.03 3.12 61.30
CA ARG A 24 29.68 3.18 61.94
C ARG A 24 28.70 4.14 61.23
N ASN A 25 27.48 3.64 61.04
CA ASN A 25 26.14 4.26 61.04
C ASN A 25 25.89 5.57 60.27
N ILE A 26 24.94 5.55 59.31
CA ILE A 26 23.57 6.11 59.40
C ILE A 26 22.89 6.01 58.01
N SER A 27 21.66 5.49 58.04
CA SER A 27 20.48 5.66 57.18
C SER A 27 20.59 6.37 55.82
N ARG A 28 20.09 5.69 54.77
CA ARG A 28 19.58 6.20 53.47
C ARG A 28 18.45 7.26 53.65
N PRO A 29 17.99 8.01 52.61
CA PRO A 29 18.42 8.05 51.18
C PRO A 29 18.40 9.47 50.51
N ILE A 30 18.65 9.47 49.19
CA ILE A 30 18.24 10.45 48.14
C ILE A 30 19.06 11.76 48.01
N ILE A 31 19.75 11.91 46.87
CA ILE A 31 19.60 12.99 45.85
C ILE A 31 20.87 13.03 44.95
N ALA A 32 20.62 13.10 43.63
CA ALA A 32 21.46 13.63 42.55
C ALA A 32 22.85 13.03 42.25
N GLY A 33 23.13 12.95 40.95
CA GLY A 33 24.46 12.66 40.42
C GLY A 33 24.47 12.79 38.90
N ALA A 34 24.56 14.04 38.44
CA ALA A 34 24.92 14.39 37.08
C ALA A 34 26.40 14.06 36.77
N VAL A 35 26.71 14.15 35.48
CA VAL A 35 28.02 14.39 34.84
C VAL A 35 28.87 13.17 34.49
N GLY A 36 29.16 13.06 33.18
CA GLY A 36 30.20 12.19 32.61
C GLY A 36 30.30 12.36 31.09
N VAL A 37 31.00 13.41 30.68
CA VAL A 37 31.28 13.83 29.30
C VAL A 37 32.42 13.02 28.65
N LEU A 38 32.39 12.96 27.31
CA LEU A 38 33.49 12.77 26.33
C LEU A 38 33.95 11.35 25.95
N LEU A 39 33.72 10.98 24.68
CA LEU A 39 34.78 10.69 23.72
C LEU A 39 34.25 10.76 22.28
N LEU A 40 34.70 11.80 21.57
CA LEU A 40 34.55 12.04 20.14
C LEU A 40 35.63 11.22 19.40
N THR A 41 35.27 10.49 18.35
CA THR A 41 36.23 9.98 17.36
C THR A 41 35.89 10.57 15.99
N ALA A 42 36.74 11.46 15.51
CA ALA A 42 36.72 12.01 14.15
C ALA A 42 37.38 11.01 13.18
N VAL A 43 36.75 10.75 12.05
CA VAL A 43 37.33 10.04 10.91
C VAL A 43 37.91 11.09 9.96
N THR A 44 39.22 11.02 9.71
CA THR A 44 39.93 11.85 8.73
C THR A 44 39.93 11.18 7.36
N VAL A 45 39.64 11.96 6.31
CA VAL A 45 39.87 11.57 4.91
C VAL A 45 41.07 12.38 4.41
N PRO A 46 42.10 11.78 3.77
CA PRO A 46 43.23 12.55 3.27
C PRO A 46 42.95 13.13 1.88
N VAL A 47 43.09 14.45 1.77
CA VAL A 47 43.29 15.17 0.50
C VAL A 47 44.80 15.16 0.20
N CYS A 48 45.19 14.75 -1.00
CA CYS A 48 46.54 15.00 -1.54
C CYS A 48 46.46 16.00 -2.68
N ALA A 49 47.38 16.96 -2.64
CA ALA A 49 47.46 18.13 -3.51
C ALA A 49 48.35 17.89 -4.75
N PHE A 50 48.17 18.83 -5.68
CA PHE A 50 48.75 19.08 -6.99
C PHE A 50 50.27 18.91 -7.19
N ALA A 51 50.64 18.62 -8.45
CA ALA A 51 51.87 19.10 -9.09
C ALA A 51 51.57 19.56 -10.54
N GLU A 52 52.09 20.73 -10.90
CA GLU A 52 51.96 21.45 -12.18
C GLU A 52 52.84 20.86 -13.30
N GLY A 53 52.51 21.18 -14.57
CA GLY A 53 53.54 21.30 -15.62
C GLY A 53 53.14 21.09 -17.09
N GLN A 54 52.88 22.22 -17.77
CA GLN A 54 53.19 22.56 -19.17
C GLN A 54 52.20 22.32 -20.33
N ASN A 55 51.85 23.49 -20.89
CA ASN A 55 51.26 23.89 -22.17
C ASN A 55 51.59 23.04 -23.41
N ASP A 56 50.62 22.90 -24.31
CA ASP A 56 50.71 23.48 -25.66
C ASP A 56 49.32 23.73 -26.26
N ALA A 57 49.23 24.82 -27.03
CA ALA A 57 48.02 25.44 -27.55
C ALA A 57 47.42 24.72 -28.78
N VAL A 58 46.15 25.04 -29.11
CA VAL A 58 45.72 25.68 -30.38
C VAL A 58 44.17 25.60 -30.56
N THR A 59 43.55 26.79 -30.45
CA THR A 59 42.38 27.41 -31.12
C THR A 59 41.07 26.67 -31.48
N SER A 60 39.98 27.27 -30.95
CA SER A 60 38.71 27.71 -31.59
C SER A 60 37.78 26.71 -32.30
N GLN A 61 36.52 26.63 -31.86
CA GLN A 61 35.37 27.30 -32.50
C GLN A 61 34.08 27.14 -31.67
N GLN A 62 33.27 28.19 -31.64
CA GLN A 62 31.88 28.21 -31.17
C GLN A 62 31.01 27.42 -32.15
N ASP A 63 29.96 26.76 -31.67
CA ASP A 63 28.57 27.14 -31.99
C ASP A 63 27.55 26.17 -31.38
N GLU A 64 26.40 26.76 -31.04
CA GLU A 64 25.17 26.13 -30.56
C GLU A 64 24.56 25.18 -31.60
N ALA A 65 23.89 24.12 -31.16
CA ALA A 65 22.76 23.56 -31.88
C ALA A 65 21.90 22.64 -31.00
N ALA A 66 20.60 22.97 -30.97
CA ALA A 66 19.52 22.14 -30.47
C ALA A 66 19.45 20.80 -31.22
N ALA A 67 19.21 19.70 -30.50
CA ALA A 67 18.91 18.41 -31.08
C ALA A 67 17.39 18.26 -31.25
N VAL A 68 17.03 18.11 -32.52
CA VAL A 68 15.72 17.83 -33.09
C VAL A 68 15.29 16.41 -32.73
N PHE A 69 14.03 16.24 -32.31
CA PHE A 69 13.35 14.95 -32.25
C PHE A 69 13.04 14.48 -33.68
N ASP A 70 13.57 13.33 -34.07
CA ASP A 70 13.17 12.65 -35.30
C ASP A 70 12.09 11.63 -34.97
N ASP A 71 10.97 11.79 -35.66
CA ASP A 71 9.71 11.07 -35.51
C ASP A 71 9.74 9.92 -36.52
N VAL A 72 9.86 8.67 -36.05
CA VAL A 72 9.77 7.49 -36.93
C VAL A 72 8.43 6.80 -36.69
N ALA A 73 7.47 7.18 -37.53
CA ALA A 73 6.29 6.40 -37.82
C ALA A 73 6.70 5.05 -38.41
N VAL A 74 6.25 3.95 -37.78
CA VAL A 74 6.32 2.61 -38.37
C VAL A 74 4.95 2.28 -38.94
N THR A 75 4.90 2.24 -40.26
CA THR A 75 3.77 1.77 -41.05
C THR A 75 3.58 0.26 -40.88
N ALA A 76 2.32 -0.14 -40.74
CA ALA A 76 1.87 -1.51 -40.88
C ALA A 76 2.18 -2.05 -42.29
N ASP A 77 2.61 -3.31 -42.36
CA ASP A 77 2.14 -4.27 -43.37
C ASP A 77 2.46 -5.69 -42.91
N ASP A 78 1.39 -6.48 -42.86
CA ASP A 78 1.24 -7.90 -43.24
C ASP A 78 2.39 -8.89 -42.98
N ASP A 79 2.12 -9.82 -42.04
CA ASP A 79 2.24 -11.26 -42.36
C ASP A 79 1.30 -12.08 -41.47
N ILE A 80 0.13 -12.37 -42.04
CA ILE A 80 -0.88 -13.30 -41.55
C ILE A 80 -0.38 -14.73 -41.80
N MET A 81 -0.05 -15.47 -40.75
CA MET A 81 0.04 -16.93 -40.82
C MET A 81 -1.31 -17.52 -40.40
N ALA A 82 -2.14 -17.78 -41.41
CA ALA A 82 -3.37 -18.53 -41.30
C ALA A 82 -3.07 -19.99 -40.89
N VAL A 83 -3.50 -20.39 -39.68
CA VAL A 83 -3.69 -21.81 -39.36
C VAL A 83 -5.12 -22.16 -39.75
N GLN A 84 -5.23 -22.99 -40.78
CA GLN A 84 -6.51 -23.51 -41.28
C GLN A 84 -7.18 -24.35 -40.18
N GLY A 85 -8.40 -23.95 -39.83
CA GLY A 85 -9.31 -24.79 -39.06
C GLY A 85 -9.87 -25.90 -39.94
N ASP A 86 -9.75 -27.13 -39.45
CA ASP A 86 -10.64 -28.22 -39.83
C ASP A 86 -11.57 -28.50 -38.64
N SER A 87 -12.86 -28.42 -38.91
CA SER A 87 -13.94 -28.52 -37.93
C SER A 87 -14.54 -29.92 -37.99
N SER A 88 -14.29 -30.76 -36.98
CA SER A 88 -15.25 -31.75 -36.51
C SER A 88 -14.74 -32.48 -35.27
N ALA A 89 -15.23 -32.12 -34.10
CA ALA A 89 -15.65 -33.03 -33.04
C ALA A 89 -16.21 -32.20 -31.89
N ALA A 90 -17.48 -32.42 -31.55
CA ALA A 90 -17.97 -32.15 -30.21
C ALA A 90 -17.20 -33.08 -29.27
N ASP A 91 -16.52 -32.55 -28.27
CA ASP A 91 -15.98 -33.36 -27.18
C ASP A 91 -15.85 -32.55 -25.90
N GLU A 92 -15.91 -33.28 -24.81
CA GLU A 92 -16.35 -32.96 -23.46
C GLU A 92 -15.58 -31.84 -22.75
N GLY A 93 -16.29 -31.16 -21.84
CA GLY A 93 -15.76 -30.08 -21.01
C GLY A 93 -14.43 -30.46 -20.36
N THR A 94 -13.38 -29.76 -20.76
CA THR A 94 -12.03 -29.95 -20.24
C THR A 94 -12.01 -29.43 -18.81
N GLN A 95 -11.95 -30.33 -17.82
CA GLN A 95 -11.53 -29.94 -16.48
C GLN A 95 -10.08 -29.50 -16.58
N GLN A 96 -9.81 -28.21 -16.38
CA GLN A 96 -8.43 -27.72 -16.27
C GLN A 96 -7.79 -28.34 -15.03
N GLU A 97 -6.60 -28.91 -15.22
CA GLU A 97 -5.74 -29.36 -14.12
C GLU A 97 -5.45 -28.17 -13.18
N PRO A 98 -5.66 -28.32 -11.86
CA PRO A 98 -5.52 -27.24 -10.92
C PRO A 98 -4.09 -26.68 -10.86
N GLU A 99 -3.97 -25.36 -10.69
CA GLU A 99 -2.69 -24.64 -10.79
C GLU A 99 -1.78 -24.96 -9.59
N GLN A 100 -0.60 -25.54 -9.87
CA GLN A 100 0.42 -25.92 -8.88
C GLN A 100 1.65 -25.02 -8.97
N ASP A 101 2.27 -24.74 -7.84
CA ASP A 101 3.60 -24.14 -7.78
C ASP A 101 4.71 -25.18 -8.08
N ALA A 102 5.97 -24.74 -8.00
CA ALA A 102 7.13 -25.60 -8.27
C ALA A 102 7.32 -26.76 -7.27
N SER A 103 6.67 -26.72 -6.11
CA SER A 103 6.64 -27.78 -5.10
C SER A 103 5.53 -28.81 -5.35
N GLY A 104 4.62 -28.53 -6.29
CA GLY A 104 3.40 -29.30 -6.54
C GLY A 104 2.24 -28.90 -5.63
N ALA A 105 2.37 -27.81 -4.85
CA ALA A 105 1.32 -27.32 -3.99
C ALA A 105 0.33 -26.43 -4.78
N PHE A 106 -0.96 -26.62 -4.52
CA PHE A 106 -2.02 -25.86 -5.17
C PHE A 106 -2.24 -24.51 -4.52
N ALA A 107 -2.66 -23.51 -5.31
CA ALA A 107 -3.23 -22.27 -4.78
C ALA A 107 -4.55 -22.58 -4.04
N ASN A 108 -4.53 -22.51 -2.71
CA ASN A 108 -5.71 -22.72 -1.88
C ASN A 108 -6.47 -21.41 -1.67
N SER A 109 -7.69 -21.47 -1.16
CA SER A 109 -8.44 -20.34 -0.58
C SER A 109 -9.53 -20.90 0.32
N PHE A 110 -10.29 -20.05 0.99
CA PHE A 110 -11.49 -20.51 1.71
C PHE A 110 -12.53 -21.18 0.79
N ARG A 111 -12.38 -21.08 -0.54
CA ARG A 111 -13.21 -21.73 -1.57
C ARG A 111 -12.60 -23.00 -2.13
N PHE A 112 -11.26 -23.09 -2.16
CA PHE A 112 -10.52 -24.13 -2.86
C PHE A 112 -9.51 -24.81 -1.94
N VAL A 113 -9.54 -26.14 -1.86
CA VAL A 113 -8.55 -26.96 -1.16
C VAL A 113 -7.96 -27.94 -2.15
N ASP A 114 -6.64 -27.96 -2.23
CA ASP A 114 -5.84 -28.75 -3.16
C ASP A 114 -6.26 -28.52 -4.62
N GLY A 115 -6.63 -27.27 -4.94
CA GLY A 115 -7.07 -26.87 -6.26
C GLY A 115 -8.48 -27.33 -6.63
N TYR A 116 -9.21 -27.98 -5.72
CA TYR A 116 -10.61 -28.36 -5.90
C TYR A 116 -11.51 -27.46 -5.08
N LEU A 117 -12.69 -27.14 -5.64
CA LEU A 117 -13.72 -26.42 -4.91
C LEU A 117 -14.13 -27.25 -3.68
N ILE A 118 -14.18 -26.61 -2.50
CA ILE A 118 -14.63 -27.27 -1.27
C ILE A 118 -16.13 -27.59 -1.42
N ASP A 119 -16.47 -28.88 -1.47
CA ASP A 119 -17.87 -29.35 -1.53
C ASP A 119 -18.62 -28.88 -0.26
N GLY A 120 -19.64 -28.03 -0.43
CA GLY A 120 -20.30 -27.31 0.67
C GLY A 120 -20.05 -25.80 0.71
N ALA A 121 -19.12 -25.25 -0.08
CA ALA A 121 -19.07 -23.81 -0.35
C ALA A 121 -20.35 -23.29 -1.05
N SER A 122 -21.17 -24.20 -1.59
CA SER A 122 -22.43 -23.91 -2.27
C SER A 122 -23.72 -24.43 -1.61
N THR A 123 -23.71 -25.30 -0.60
CA THR A 123 -24.97 -25.80 -0.02
C THR A 123 -24.79 -26.47 1.36
N GLU A 124 -25.54 -25.95 2.35
CA GLU A 124 -26.08 -26.63 3.53
C GLU A 124 -25.12 -27.02 4.68
N THR A 125 -25.38 -26.38 5.83
CA THR A 125 -24.94 -26.68 7.21
C THR A 125 -23.53 -26.29 7.64
N SER A 126 -23.34 -25.00 7.98
CA SER A 126 -22.35 -24.61 8.98
C SER A 126 -22.89 -23.49 9.89
N PRO A 127 -22.61 -23.50 11.20
CA PRO A 127 -23.40 -22.82 12.22
C PRO A 127 -23.28 -21.29 12.14
N GLU A 128 -24.42 -20.62 11.98
CA GLU A 128 -24.78 -19.22 12.33
C GLU A 128 -23.84 -18.04 11.99
N ASP A 129 -22.65 -18.24 11.42
CA ASP A 129 -21.72 -17.15 11.09
C ASP A 129 -20.90 -17.37 9.80
N VAL A 130 -21.31 -18.32 8.96
CA VAL A 130 -20.71 -18.56 7.62
C VAL A 130 -21.59 -18.08 6.46
N GLY A 131 -22.68 -17.36 6.76
CA GLY A 131 -23.39 -16.53 5.78
C GLY A 131 -24.13 -17.26 4.66
N ILE A 132 -24.20 -18.60 4.63
CA ILE A 132 -24.92 -19.32 3.59
C ILE A 132 -26.43 -19.28 3.88
N SER A 133 -27.08 -18.25 3.36
CA SER A 133 -28.49 -18.28 3.00
C SER A 133 -28.59 -17.98 1.51
N THR A 134 -28.41 -19.02 0.70
CA THR A 134 -28.84 -19.05 -0.72
C THR A 134 -30.37 -19.07 -0.87
N ALA A 135 -31.13 -18.80 0.21
CA ALA A 135 -32.57 -19.04 0.28
C ALA A 135 -33.43 -18.27 -0.75
N ALA A 136 -32.86 -17.33 -1.50
CA ALA A 136 -33.60 -16.59 -2.52
C ALA A 136 -33.34 -17.06 -3.97
N ILE A 137 -32.26 -17.78 -4.27
CA ILE A 137 -32.00 -18.34 -5.62
C ILE A 137 -31.38 -19.74 -5.47
N ASP A 138 -32.06 -20.76 -6.01
CA ASP A 138 -31.53 -22.11 -6.13
C ASP A 138 -30.42 -22.15 -7.21
N PHE A 139 -29.22 -21.69 -6.84
CA PHE A 139 -28.07 -21.65 -7.73
C PHE A 139 -27.55 -23.04 -8.14
N SER A 140 -28.09 -24.13 -7.56
CA SER A 140 -27.81 -25.51 -7.98
C SER A 140 -28.50 -25.88 -9.30
N LYS A 141 -29.46 -25.07 -9.79
CA LYS A 141 -30.28 -25.35 -10.97
C LYS A 141 -29.98 -24.50 -12.22
N GLY A 142 -28.89 -23.75 -12.21
CA GLY A 142 -28.39 -23.04 -13.38
C GLY A 142 -28.63 -21.54 -13.35
N GLY A 143 -27.66 -20.82 -13.92
CA GLY A 143 -27.64 -19.40 -14.30
C GLY A 143 -28.36 -18.37 -13.43
N ASN A 144 -27.62 -17.36 -12.98
CA ASN A 144 -28.21 -16.06 -12.66
C ASN A 144 -28.04 -15.12 -13.86
N THR A 145 -28.95 -14.18 -14.04
CA THR A 145 -28.76 -13.02 -14.91
C THR A 145 -28.86 -11.75 -14.08
N TRP A 146 -28.09 -10.74 -14.46
CA TRP A 146 -28.03 -9.47 -13.77
C TRP A 146 -28.53 -8.33 -14.66
N SER A 147 -29.20 -7.37 -14.03
CA SER A 147 -29.68 -6.16 -14.70
C SER A 147 -29.41 -4.94 -13.83
N ASN A 148 -29.06 -3.83 -14.48
CA ASN A 148 -28.94 -2.52 -13.86
C ASN A 148 -30.30 -1.81 -13.93
N ALA A 149 -30.92 -1.59 -12.77
CA ALA A 149 -32.21 -0.91 -12.64
C ALA A 149 -32.07 0.62 -12.54
N GLY A 150 -30.84 1.15 -12.61
CA GLY A 150 -30.52 2.57 -12.47
C GLY A 150 -30.39 3.01 -11.01
N GLY A 151 -29.77 4.18 -10.80
CA GLY A 151 -29.61 4.77 -9.46
C GLY A 151 -28.78 3.92 -8.49
N GLY A 152 -27.81 3.17 -9.00
CA GLY A 152 -26.97 2.25 -8.21
C GLY A 152 -27.72 1.01 -7.72
N THR A 153 -28.78 0.61 -8.42
CA THR A 153 -29.57 -0.58 -8.10
C THR A 153 -29.32 -1.68 -9.12
N TYR A 154 -28.94 -2.86 -8.64
CA TYR A 154 -28.70 -4.07 -9.44
C TYR A 154 -29.58 -5.22 -8.96
N VAL A 155 -30.13 -5.97 -9.90
CA VAL A 155 -31.09 -7.05 -9.62
C VAL A 155 -30.62 -8.36 -10.24
N ALA A 156 -30.50 -9.39 -9.41
CA ALA A 156 -30.26 -10.76 -9.83
C ALA A 156 -31.59 -11.49 -10.04
N THR A 157 -31.70 -12.16 -11.17
CA THR A 157 -32.84 -13.02 -11.51
C THR A 157 -32.34 -14.44 -11.71
N GLY A 158 -32.97 -15.41 -11.03
CA GLY A 158 -32.71 -16.83 -11.24
C GLY A 158 -33.27 -17.33 -12.57
N THR A 159 -32.78 -18.47 -13.06
CA THR A 159 -33.29 -19.12 -14.28
C THR A 159 -34.78 -19.45 -14.25
N ASP A 160 -35.36 -19.60 -13.06
CA ASP A 160 -36.80 -19.83 -12.85
C ASP A 160 -37.64 -18.53 -12.88
N GLY A 161 -37.00 -17.38 -13.08
CA GLY A 161 -37.64 -16.07 -13.11
C GLY A 161 -37.89 -15.45 -11.73
N SER A 162 -37.40 -16.06 -10.65
CA SER A 162 -37.46 -15.46 -9.31
C SER A 162 -36.49 -14.28 -9.20
N THR A 163 -36.98 -13.14 -8.70
CA THR A 163 -36.11 -12.05 -8.24
C THR A 163 -35.52 -12.47 -6.91
N GLY A 164 -34.22 -12.75 -6.89
CA GLY A 164 -33.61 -13.33 -5.70
C GLY A 164 -32.58 -12.47 -5.00
N MET A 165 -32.13 -11.37 -5.61
CA MET A 165 -31.26 -10.42 -4.93
C MET A 165 -31.38 -9.03 -5.54
N THR A 166 -31.45 -8.02 -4.66
CA THR A 166 -31.40 -6.61 -5.05
C THR A 166 -30.32 -5.94 -4.24
N VAL A 167 -29.35 -5.33 -4.92
CA VAL A 167 -28.31 -4.50 -4.32
C VAL A 167 -28.60 -3.05 -4.66
N THR A 168 -28.53 -2.16 -3.67
CA THR A 168 -28.79 -0.72 -3.82
C THR A 168 -27.61 0.10 -3.33
N GLY A 169 -27.39 1.26 -3.93
CA GLY A 169 -26.31 2.17 -3.54
C GLY A 169 -24.94 1.80 -4.09
N ALA A 170 -24.85 0.77 -4.92
CA ALA A 170 -23.61 0.40 -5.60
C ALA A 170 -23.25 1.46 -6.66
N LYS A 171 -21.96 1.69 -6.86
CA LYS A 171 -21.42 2.59 -7.89
C LYS A 171 -21.10 1.84 -9.18
N GLY A 172 -20.91 0.54 -9.07
CA GLY A 172 -20.51 -0.34 -10.15
C GLY A 172 -20.72 -1.80 -9.79
N PHE A 173 -20.96 -2.58 -10.83
CA PHE A 173 -21.01 -4.03 -10.82
C PHE A 173 -19.71 -4.56 -11.39
N GLY A 174 -18.99 -5.37 -10.63
CA GLY A 174 -17.70 -5.90 -11.03
C GLY A 174 -17.60 -7.40 -10.96
N ILE A 175 -16.55 -7.91 -11.58
CA ILE A 175 -16.13 -9.31 -11.49
C ILE A 175 -14.70 -9.38 -10.97
N ASP A 176 -14.32 -10.48 -10.31
CA ASP A 176 -12.91 -10.83 -10.14
C ASP A 176 -12.58 -12.12 -10.88
N VAL A 177 -11.42 -12.12 -11.52
CA VAL A 177 -11.05 -13.14 -12.52
C VAL A 177 -9.58 -13.55 -12.39
N SER A 178 -9.31 -14.77 -12.82
CA SER A 178 -8.01 -15.43 -12.77
C SER A 178 -7.90 -16.48 -13.87
N SER A 179 -6.83 -17.27 -13.86
CA SER A 179 -6.70 -18.47 -14.70
C SER A 179 -7.89 -19.44 -14.58
N TRP A 180 -8.61 -19.44 -13.44
CA TRP A 180 -9.78 -20.30 -13.22
C TRP A 180 -10.98 -20.00 -14.13
N GLN A 181 -11.06 -18.80 -14.71
CA GLN A 181 -12.08 -18.43 -15.70
C GLN A 181 -11.66 -18.78 -17.13
N GLY A 182 -10.44 -19.30 -17.33
CA GLY A 182 -9.89 -19.61 -18.64
C GLY A 182 -9.81 -18.39 -19.56
N THR A 183 -9.95 -18.63 -20.86
CA THR A 183 -9.95 -17.55 -21.86
C THR A 183 -11.28 -16.81 -21.86
N ILE A 184 -11.23 -15.51 -21.55
CA ILE A 184 -12.42 -14.64 -21.48
C ILE A 184 -12.61 -13.86 -22.78
N ASP A 185 -13.83 -13.87 -23.33
CA ASP A 185 -14.25 -12.94 -24.39
C ASP A 185 -14.64 -11.59 -23.77
N TRP A 186 -13.64 -10.73 -23.59
CA TRP A 186 -13.82 -9.40 -22.99
C TRP A 186 -14.68 -8.45 -23.82
N ALA A 187 -14.79 -8.67 -25.14
CA ALA A 187 -15.69 -7.87 -25.97
C ALA A 187 -17.15 -8.24 -25.68
N MET A 188 -17.44 -9.54 -25.48
CA MET A 188 -18.74 -10.01 -25.05
C MET A 188 -19.06 -9.59 -23.61
N VAL A 189 -18.07 -9.62 -22.70
CA VAL A 189 -18.22 -9.07 -21.33
C VAL A 189 -18.61 -7.60 -21.39
N LYS A 190 -17.93 -6.77 -22.19
CA LYS A 190 -18.30 -5.36 -22.37
C LYS A 190 -19.68 -5.20 -22.98
N ALA A 191 -20.00 -5.99 -24.01
CA ALA A 191 -21.27 -5.95 -24.71
C ALA A 191 -22.47 -6.39 -23.85
N SER A 192 -22.23 -7.14 -22.77
CA SER A 192 -23.27 -7.49 -21.80
C SER A 192 -23.92 -6.26 -21.16
N GLY A 193 -23.18 -5.14 -21.08
CA GLY A 193 -23.63 -3.89 -20.47
C GLY A 193 -23.83 -3.93 -18.96
N ILE A 194 -23.43 -5.02 -18.29
CA ILE A 194 -23.55 -5.16 -16.83
C ILE A 194 -22.22 -4.99 -16.09
N VAL A 195 -21.08 -5.34 -16.70
CA VAL A 195 -19.78 -5.28 -16.05
C VAL A 195 -19.17 -3.89 -16.21
N ASP A 196 -19.02 -3.20 -15.08
CA ASP A 196 -18.42 -1.87 -14.97
C ASP A 196 -16.91 -1.95 -14.72
N TYR A 197 -16.43 -2.98 -14.02
CA TYR A 197 -15.01 -3.18 -13.71
C TYR A 197 -14.60 -4.64 -13.50
N ALA A 198 -13.29 -4.89 -13.46
CA ALA A 198 -12.73 -6.20 -13.10
C ALA A 198 -11.59 -6.10 -12.07
N ILE A 199 -11.42 -7.07 -11.18
CA ILE A 199 -10.22 -7.23 -10.34
C ILE A 199 -9.49 -8.49 -10.77
N ILE A 200 -8.23 -8.36 -11.22
CA ILE A 200 -7.52 -9.43 -11.95
C ILE A 200 -6.43 -10.03 -11.07
N ARG A 201 -6.41 -11.36 -10.93
CA ARG A 201 -5.33 -12.05 -10.21
C ARG A 201 -4.04 -11.93 -10.99
N CYS A 202 -2.97 -11.43 -10.36
CA CYS A 202 -1.64 -11.44 -10.97
C CYS A 202 -0.84 -12.70 -10.63
N GLY A 203 -1.13 -13.34 -9.52
CA GLY A 203 -0.43 -14.54 -9.07
C GLY A 203 -0.77 -14.89 -7.63
N TRP A 204 0.09 -15.70 -7.03
CA TRP A 204 0.03 -16.06 -5.62
C TRP A 204 1.44 -16.14 -5.01
N GLY A 205 1.57 -15.88 -3.72
CA GLY A 205 2.82 -16.08 -2.98
C GLY A 205 4.02 -15.25 -3.46
N ASP A 206 5.21 -15.81 -3.25
CA ASP A 206 6.49 -15.13 -3.47
C ASP A 206 6.75 -14.78 -4.94
N ASN A 207 7.72 -13.88 -5.18
CA ASN A 207 8.08 -13.40 -6.52
C ASN A 207 8.76 -14.45 -7.40
N PHE A 208 8.00 -15.46 -7.81
CA PHE A 208 8.40 -16.54 -8.68
C PHE A 208 7.51 -16.57 -9.92
N ARG A 209 8.12 -16.69 -11.10
CA ARG A 209 7.37 -16.80 -12.36
C ARG A 209 6.45 -18.04 -12.41
N SER A 210 6.78 -19.08 -11.66
CA SER A 210 5.92 -20.27 -11.54
C SER A 210 4.63 -20.01 -10.79
N GLN A 211 4.53 -18.88 -10.08
CA GLN A 211 3.34 -18.45 -9.36
C GLN A 211 2.67 -17.23 -10.02
N ASP A 212 3.09 -16.87 -11.24
CA ASP A 212 2.34 -15.92 -12.07
C ASP A 212 1.02 -16.56 -12.50
N ASP A 213 -0.08 -15.82 -12.38
CA ASP A 213 -1.35 -16.24 -12.97
C ASP A 213 -1.22 -16.23 -14.49
N ARG A 214 -1.46 -17.39 -15.11
CA ARG A 214 -1.24 -17.60 -16.55
C ARG A 214 -2.12 -16.72 -17.44
N GLU A 215 -3.26 -16.26 -16.95
CA GLU A 215 -4.19 -15.39 -17.69
C GLU A 215 -4.04 -13.91 -17.34
N PHE A 216 -3.20 -13.54 -16.35
CA PHE A 216 -3.04 -12.15 -15.92
C PHE A 216 -2.84 -11.16 -17.09
N LEU A 217 -1.86 -11.42 -17.95
CA LEU A 217 -1.55 -10.53 -19.08
C LEU A 217 -2.67 -10.51 -20.14
N ASN A 218 -3.37 -11.62 -20.34
CA ASN A 218 -4.49 -11.70 -21.28
C ASN A 218 -5.69 -10.92 -20.75
N ASN A 219 -6.01 -11.07 -19.47
CA ASN A 219 -7.09 -10.36 -18.79
C ASN A 219 -6.84 -8.86 -18.73
N VAL A 220 -5.61 -8.42 -18.42
CA VAL A 220 -5.22 -7.00 -18.45
C VAL A 220 -5.41 -6.42 -19.86
N ARG A 221 -4.90 -7.10 -20.91
CA ARG A 221 -5.08 -6.65 -22.30
C ARG A 221 -6.55 -6.62 -22.70
N GLY A 222 -7.32 -7.61 -22.27
CA GLY A 222 -8.76 -7.69 -22.50
C GLY A 222 -9.50 -6.48 -21.93
N CYS A 223 -9.21 -6.11 -20.68
CA CYS A 223 -9.78 -4.93 -20.05
C CYS A 223 -9.37 -3.62 -20.75
N LEU A 224 -8.08 -3.44 -21.04
CA LEU A 224 -7.55 -2.26 -21.73
C LEU A 224 -8.18 -2.07 -23.11
N ASN A 225 -8.27 -3.13 -23.92
CA ASN A 225 -8.81 -3.08 -25.28
C ASN A 225 -10.32 -2.80 -25.33
N ASN A 226 -11.05 -3.10 -24.24
CA ASN A 226 -12.50 -2.93 -24.16
C ASN A 226 -12.92 -1.76 -23.25
N GLY A 227 -11.96 -0.97 -22.75
CA GLY A 227 -12.24 0.16 -21.86
C GLY A 227 -13.00 -0.27 -20.60
N ILE A 228 -12.57 -1.37 -19.99
CA ILE A 228 -13.08 -1.83 -18.69
C ILE A 228 -12.05 -1.43 -17.63
N PRO A 229 -12.39 -0.51 -16.70
CA PRO A 229 -11.58 -0.23 -15.52
C PRO A 229 -11.22 -1.49 -14.75
N PHE A 230 -10.01 -1.57 -14.22
CA PHE A 230 -9.61 -2.75 -13.46
C PHE A 230 -8.67 -2.44 -12.30
N GLY A 231 -8.63 -3.38 -11.36
CA GLY A 231 -7.66 -3.50 -10.28
C GLY A 231 -6.95 -4.84 -10.36
N ILE A 232 -6.09 -5.11 -9.38
CA ILE A 232 -5.27 -6.33 -9.35
C ILE A 232 -5.37 -6.95 -7.96
N TYR A 233 -5.23 -8.26 -7.86
CA TYR A 233 -4.99 -8.91 -6.57
C TYR A 233 -3.91 -9.98 -6.66
N ILE A 234 -3.26 -10.24 -5.52
CA ILE A 234 -2.35 -11.36 -5.33
C ILE A 234 -2.85 -12.20 -4.14
N TYR A 235 -2.97 -13.51 -4.35
CA TYR A 235 -3.30 -14.44 -3.27
C TYR A 235 -2.09 -14.61 -2.35
N SER A 236 -2.23 -14.26 -1.06
CA SER A 236 -1.09 -14.23 -0.15
C SER A 236 -0.81 -15.58 0.50
N TYR A 237 0.45 -15.98 0.50
CA TYR A 237 1.02 -17.05 1.30
C TYR A 237 1.96 -16.54 2.40
N ALA A 238 2.13 -15.23 2.53
CA ALA A 238 2.99 -14.65 3.55
C ALA A 238 2.59 -15.06 4.97
N TYR A 239 3.56 -15.56 5.74
CA TYR A 239 3.46 -15.70 7.19
C TYR A 239 4.42 -14.75 7.94
N ASN A 240 5.17 -13.93 7.22
CA ASN A 240 6.10 -12.95 7.76
C ASN A 240 6.29 -11.78 6.77
N THR A 241 6.94 -10.70 7.22
CA THR A 241 7.16 -9.49 6.41
C THR A 241 8.12 -9.68 5.24
N SER A 242 9.03 -10.66 5.28
CA SER A 242 9.94 -10.92 4.15
C SER A 242 9.17 -11.47 2.95
N MET A 243 8.22 -12.38 3.18
CA MET A 243 7.33 -12.90 2.14
C MET A 243 6.36 -11.83 1.65
N ALA A 244 5.79 -11.02 2.55
CA ALA A 244 4.93 -9.89 2.16
C ALA A 244 5.67 -8.90 1.22
N GLN A 245 6.95 -8.63 1.48
CA GLN A 245 7.79 -7.80 0.60
C GLN A 245 8.06 -8.47 -0.75
N SER A 246 8.21 -9.79 -0.76
CA SER A 246 8.39 -10.59 -1.97
C SER A 246 7.11 -10.62 -2.81
N GLU A 247 5.94 -10.84 -2.21
CA GLU A 247 4.61 -10.70 -2.82
C GLU A 247 4.42 -9.29 -3.43
N ALA A 248 4.77 -8.23 -2.72
CA ALA A 248 4.73 -6.88 -3.31
C ALA A 248 5.68 -6.74 -4.52
N SER A 249 6.86 -7.35 -4.46
CA SER A 249 7.82 -7.37 -5.57
C SER A 249 7.31 -8.19 -6.77
N HIS A 250 6.50 -9.21 -6.52
CA HIS A 250 5.81 -10.00 -7.55
C HIS A 250 4.84 -9.13 -8.33
N VAL A 251 3.94 -8.45 -7.62
CA VAL A 251 3.00 -7.49 -8.22
C VAL A 251 3.76 -6.44 -9.04
N MET A 252 4.80 -5.82 -8.45
CA MET A 252 5.58 -4.78 -9.14
C MET A 252 6.24 -5.28 -10.42
N ARG A 253 6.77 -6.50 -10.43
CA ARG A 253 7.31 -7.12 -11.65
C ARG A 253 6.23 -7.25 -12.72
N LEU A 254 5.06 -7.78 -12.37
CA LEU A 254 3.99 -8.02 -13.33
C LEU A 254 3.34 -6.73 -13.85
N LEU A 255 3.20 -5.70 -13.02
CA LEU A 255 2.81 -4.35 -13.45
C LEU A 255 3.77 -3.79 -14.49
N SER A 256 5.08 -3.91 -14.24
CA SER A 256 6.13 -3.46 -15.14
C SER A 256 6.10 -4.22 -16.47
N GLU A 257 6.00 -5.55 -16.43
CA GLU A 257 5.90 -6.41 -17.62
C GLU A 257 4.62 -6.13 -18.44
N ALA A 258 3.53 -5.75 -17.78
CA ALA A 258 2.28 -5.35 -18.43
C ALA A 258 2.27 -3.88 -18.92
N GLY A 259 3.29 -3.08 -18.60
CA GLY A 259 3.34 -1.66 -18.96
C GLY A 259 2.26 -0.81 -18.28
N LEU A 260 1.89 -1.17 -17.04
CA LEU A 260 0.85 -0.54 -16.25
C LEU A 260 1.44 0.51 -15.31
N SER A 261 1.28 1.79 -15.64
CA SER A 261 1.50 2.90 -14.70
C SER A 261 0.33 2.99 -13.70
N PRO A 262 0.49 3.70 -12.57
CA PRO A 262 -0.62 3.93 -11.63
C PRO A 262 -1.90 4.45 -12.27
N SER A 263 -1.79 5.40 -13.20
CA SER A 263 -2.93 5.96 -13.95
C SER A 263 -3.70 4.96 -14.83
N LYS A 264 -3.15 3.76 -15.08
CA LYS A 264 -3.82 2.70 -15.85
C LYS A 264 -4.50 1.66 -14.97
N VAL A 265 -4.33 1.72 -13.65
CA VAL A 265 -4.93 0.78 -12.69
C VAL A 265 -5.94 1.57 -11.86
N ALA A 266 -7.22 1.47 -12.24
CA ALA A 266 -8.29 2.33 -11.74
C ALA A 266 -8.81 1.90 -10.35
N TYR A 267 -8.70 0.60 -10.02
CA TYR A 267 -9.01 0.07 -8.70
C TYR A 267 -7.73 -0.27 -7.94
N PRO A 268 -7.80 -0.41 -6.59
CA PRO A 268 -6.65 -0.78 -5.80
C PRO A 268 -6.02 -2.12 -6.20
N ILE A 269 -4.77 -2.27 -5.78
CA ILE A 269 -4.07 -3.55 -5.76
C ILE A 269 -4.33 -4.19 -4.40
N TYR A 270 -5.04 -5.31 -4.41
CA TYR A 270 -5.49 -6.00 -3.21
C TYR A 270 -4.52 -7.09 -2.79
N LEU A 271 -4.15 -7.07 -1.50
CA LEU A 271 -3.63 -8.25 -0.81
C LEU A 271 -4.80 -9.16 -0.44
N ASP A 272 -4.87 -10.34 -1.02
CA ASP A 272 -5.90 -11.34 -0.72
C ASP A 272 -5.43 -12.22 0.46
N LEU A 273 -6.06 -12.02 1.62
CA LEU A 273 -5.74 -12.66 2.89
C LEU A 273 -6.81 -13.69 3.26
N GLU A 274 -6.55 -14.95 2.90
CA GLU A 274 -7.52 -16.04 3.10
C GLU A 274 -6.89 -17.37 3.51
N GLN A 275 -5.56 -17.47 3.44
CA GLN A 275 -4.85 -18.72 3.70
C GLN A 275 -5.05 -19.16 5.14
N GLN A 276 -5.54 -20.39 5.33
CA GLN A 276 -5.88 -20.91 6.65
C GLN A 276 -5.40 -22.35 6.84
N ASP A 277 -5.07 -22.68 8.08
CA ASP A 277 -4.73 -24.05 8.46
C ASP A 277 -5.98 -24.94 8.54
N SER A 278 -5.78 -26.24 8.78
CA SER A 278 -6.87 -27.22 8.90
C SER A 278 -7.86 -26.94 10.03
N SER A 279 -7.55 -25.99 10.94
CA SER A 279 -8.43 -25.55 12.01
C SER A 279 -9.23 -24.29 11.64
N GLY A 280 -9.07 -23.78 10.42
CA GLY A 280 -9.71 -22.55 9.94
C GLY A 280 -9.07 -21.27 10.48
N ARG A 281 -7.82 -21.34 10.97
CA ARG A 281 -7.11 -20.16 11.49
C ARG A 281 -6.17 -19.58 10.43
N PRO A 282 -5.95 -18.25 10.42
CA PRO A 282 -4.99 -17.63 9.51
C PRO A 282 -3.61 -18.29 9.57
N SER A 283 -3.08 -18.56 8.39
CA SER A 283 -1.77 -19.14 8.18
C SER A 283 -1.13 -18.56 6.92
N GLY A 284 0.18 -18.65 6.78
CA GLY A 284 0.85 -18.59 5.49
C GLY A 284 1.32 -19.97 5.07
N MET A 285 1.93 -20.06 3.89
CA MET A 285 2.38 -21.31 3.29
C MET A 285 3.74 -21.13 2.64
N ASP A 286 4.67 -22.06 2.90
CA ASP A 286 6.01 -22.03 2.32
C ASP A 286 6.46 -23.46 2.06
N ASP A 287 6.74 -23.77 0.80
CA ASP A 287 7.11 -25.12 0.32
C ASP A 287 6.17 -26.23 0.85
N GLY A 288 4.86 -26.00 0.75
CA GLY A 288 3.85 -26.96 1.23
C GLY A 288 3.57 -26.92 2.73
N VAL A 289 4.33 -26.14 3.51
CA VAL A 289 4.24 -26.11 4.97
C VAL A 289 3.38 -24.93 5.44
N PHE A 290 2.38 -25.23 6.28
CA PHE A 290 1.53 -24.21 6.88
C PHE A 290 2.19 -23.57 8.10
N HIS A 291 2.11 -22.24 8.18
CA HIS A 291 2.64 -21.45 9.29
C HIS A 291 1.54 -20.62 9.90
N THR A 292 1.12 -20.90 11.14
CA THR A 292 0.10 -20.09 11.83
C THR A 292 0.53 -18.64 11.96
N VAL A 293 -0.38 -17.70 11.66
CA VAL A 293 -0.14 -16.27 11.71
C VAL A 293 -1.01 -15.63 12.81
N SER A 294 -0.44 -14.72 13.60
CA SER A 294 -1.19 -13.93 14.58
C SER A 294 -1.80 -12.69 13.94
N ASN A 295 -2.83 -12.10 14.56
CA ASN A 295 -3.42 -10.83 14.09
C ASN A 295 -2.36 -9.71 13.95
N GLN A 296 -1.40 -9.62 14.89
CA GLN A 296 -0.31 -8.65 14.80
C GLN A 296 0.60 -8.92 13.61
N MET A 297 0.86 -10.19 13.26
CA MET A 297 1.68 -10.51 12.10
C MET A 297 0.90 -10.28 10.80
N LEU A 298 -0.40 -10.57 10.75
CA LEU A 298 -1.27 -10.20 9.62
C LEU A 298 -1.24 -8.69 9.36
N GLU A 299 -1.30 -7.88 10.42
CA GLU A 299 -1.15 -6.43 10.31
C GLU A 299 0.22 -6.06 9.73
N GLN A 300 1.33 -6.63 10.23
CA GLN A 300 2.67 -6.32 9.69
C GLN A 300 2.84 -6.77 8.23
N ILE A 301 2.24 -7.89 7.83
CA ILE A 301 2.18 -8.36 6.44
C ILE A 301 1.43 -7.32 5.58
N ALA A 302 0.23 -6.93 5.98
CA ALA A 302 -0.56 -5.93 5.27
C ALA A 302 0.16 -4.57 5.18
N ILE A 303 0.76 -4.08 6.27
CA ILE A 303 1.57 -2.86 6.27
C ILE A 303 2.71 -2.96 5.26
N THR A 304 3.43 -4.08 5.25
CA THR A 304 4.60 -4.27 4.37
C THR A 304 4.18 -4.29 2.90
N PHE A 305 3.14 -5.05 2.57
CA PHE A 305 2.62 -5.13 1.22
C PHE A 305 2.03 -3.79 0.77
N CYS A 306 1.01 -3.28 1.49
CA CYS A 306 0.28 -2.09 1.09
C CYS A 306 1.19 -0.86 1.01
N SER A 307 2.13 -0.68 1.95
CA SER A 307 3.09 0.42 1.84
C SER A 307 3.99 0.26 0.61
N SER A 308 4.39 -0.96 0.23
CA SER A 308 5.20 -1.16 -0.98
C SER A 308 4.43 -0.79 -2.25
N ILE A 309 3.15 -1.15 -2.32
CA ILE A 309 2.23 -0.77 -3.41
C ILE A 309 2.05 0.75 -3.48
N GLU A 310 1.77 1.38 -2.34
CA GLU A 310 1.58 2.83 -2.21
C GLU A 310 2.85 3.62 -2.58
N ASN A 311 4.02 3.11 -2.18
CA ASN A 311 5.32 3.70 -2.50
C ASN A 311 5.62 3.68 -4.01
N ALA A 312 5.03 2.73 -4.73
CA ALA A 312 5.10 2.67 -6.19
C ALA A 312 4.04 3.56 -6.87
N GLY A 313 3.23 4.28 -6.08
CA GLY A 313 2.22 5.22 -6.55
C GLY A 313 0.86 4.61 -6.84
N TYR A 314 0.62 3.33 -6.51
CA TYR A 314 -0.68 2.67 -6.71
C TYR A 314 -1.50 2.70 -5.42
N ASN A 315 -2.83 2.68 -5.56
CA ASN A 315 -3.68 2.48 -4.39
C ASN A 315 -3.65 1.03 -3.92
N ALA A 316 -3.60 0.82 -2.62
CA ALA A 316 -3.56 -0.49 -1.98
C ALA A 316 -4.90 -0.82 -1.30
N GLY A 317 -5.23 -2.10 -1.28
CA GLY A 317 -6.38 -2.62 -0.57
C GLY A 317 -6.09 -3.97 0.06
N VAL A 318 -6.99 -4.40 0.94
CA VAL A 318 -6.98 -5.75 1.49
C VAL A 318 -8.32 -6.39 1.19
N TYR A 319 -8.27 -7.63 0.72
CA TYR A 319 -9.42 -8.49 0.54
C TYR A 319 -9.40 -9.61 1.59
N ALA A 320 -10.57 -9.88 2.16
CA ALA A 320 -10.80 -11.05 3.02
C ALA A 320 -12.30 -11.29 3.20
N ASN A 321 -12.67 -12.49 3.65
CA ASN A 321 -14.05 -12.78 4.03
C ASN A 321 -14.47 -12.09 5.36
N LYS A 322 -15.79 -11.98 5.59
CA LYS A 322 -16.38 -11.35 6.80
C LYS A 322 -15.79 -11.91 8.10
N ASN A 323 -15.55 -13.22 8.19
CA ASN A 323 -15.02 -13.85 9.40
C ASN A 323 -13.62 -13.31 9.72
N TRP A 324 -12.75 -13.21 8.71
CA TRP A 324 -11.42 -12.62 8.84
C TRP A 324 -11.49 -11.15 9.25
N TRP A 325 -12.34 -10.36 8.60
CA TRP A 325 -12.56 -8.96 8.95
C TRP A 325 -13.10 -8.74 10.36
N THR A 326 -13.84 -9.71 10.91
CA THR A 326 -14.44 -9.62 12.24
C THR A 326 -13.49 -10.09 13.34
N ASN A 327 -12.69 -11.13 13.07
CA ASN A 327 -11.97 -11.87 14.11
C ASN A 327 -10.44 -11.77 14.02
N TYR A 328 -9.88 -11.46 12.85
CA TYR A 328 -8.43 -11.52 12.61
C TYR A 328 -7.84 -10.18 12.15
N LEU A 329 -8.51 -9.46 11.25
CA LEU A 329 -8.06 -8.19 10.69
C LEU A 329 -8.63 -6.99 11.48
N THR A 330 -8.43 -7.01 12.79
CA THR A 330 -9.11 -6.11 13.74
C THR A 330 -8.29 -4.88 14.13
N GLU A 331 -7.01 -4.83 13.76
CA GLU A 331 -6.12 -3.72 14.11
C GLU A 331 -6.50 -2.44 13.33
N SER A 332 -6.27 -1.26 13.92
CA SER A 332 -6.73 0.00 13.34
C SER A 332 -6.08 0.33 11.99
N SER A 333 -4.88 -0.19 11.72
CA SER A 333 -4.15 0.05 10.48
C SER A 333 -4.93 -0.40 9.24
N PHE A 334 -5.79 -1.41 9.35
CA PHE A 334 -6.66 -1.84 8.26
C PHE A 334 -7.72 -0.80 7.84
N GLY A 335 -7.90 0.28 8.62
CA GLY A 335 -8.73 1.42 8.23
C GLY A 335 -8.07 2.37 7.24
N GLU A 336 -6.77 2.22 6.94
CA GLU A 336 -6.01 3.11 6.05
C GLU A 336 -6.08 2.70 4.56
N TRP A 337 -6.49 1.47 4.27
CA TRP A 337 -6.51 0.89 2.93
C TRP A 337 -7.92 0.57 2.48
N SER A 338 -8.08 0.40 1.15
CA SER A 338 -9.36 -0.02 0.62
C SER A 338 -9.76 -1.39 1.15
N LYS A 339 -11.04 -1.56 1.47
CA LYS A 339 -11.55 -2.79 2.07
C LYS A 339 -12.52 -3.51 1.14
N TRP A 340 -12.11 -4.68 0.69
CA TRP A 340 -12.93 -5.59 -0.09
C TRP A 340 -13.35 -6.78 0.79
N VAL A 341 -14.66 -6.88 1.05
CA VAL A 341 -15.24 -7.87 1.96
C VAL A 341 -15.93 -8.95 1.17
N ALA A 342 -15.57 -10.21 1.41
CA ALA A 342 -16.31 -11.36 0.91
C ALA A 342 -17.41 -11.79 1.89
N GLN A 343 -18.65 -11.84 1.42
CA GLN A 343 -19.74 -12.50 2.14
C GLN A 343 -20.80 -12.96 1.14
N TYR A 344 -20.93 -14.28 0.98
CA TYR A 344 -21.86 -14.85 0.02
C TYR A 344 -23.29 -14.84 0.54
N ASN A 345 -24.00 -13.75 0.28
CA ASN A 345 -25.32 -13.49 0.84
C ASN A 345 -26.09 -12.47 0.00
N THR A 346 -27.37 -12.27 0.30
CA THR A 346 -28.21 -11.25 -0.36
C THR A 346 -27.95 -9.83 0.16
N SER A 347 -27.23 -9.69 1.27
CA SER A 347 -26.68 -8.43 1.79
C SER A 347 -25.37 -8.67 2.56
N CYS A 348 -24.46 -7.69 2.52
CA CYS A 348 -23.29 -7.68 3.38
C CYS A 348 -23.71 -7.25 4.80
N THR A 349 -23.43 -8.10 5.79
CA THR A 349 -23.72 -7.86 7.22
C THR A 349 -22.47 -7.58 8.04
N TYR A 350 -21.33 -7.35 7.40
CA TYR A 350 -20.15 -6.79 8.06
C TYR A 350 -20.49 -5.40 8.63
N SER A 351 -20.15 -5.18 9.90
CA SER A 351 -20.54 -3.96 10.64
C SER A 351 -19.58 -2.79 10.47
N GLY A 352 -18.36 -3.04 9.97
CA GLY A 352 -17.40 -2.00 9.64
C GLY A 352 -17.67 -1.35 8.29
N SER A 353 -16.99 -0.24 8.01
CA SER A 353 -16.97 0.32 6.66
C SER A 353 -16.21 -0.59 5.70
N TYR A 354 -16.69 -0.66 4.47
CA TYR A 354 -16.09 -1.38 3.35
C TYR A 354 -16.38 -0.62 2.05
N ASP A 355 -15.52 -0.82 1.06
CA ASP A 355 -15.60 -0.16 -0.24
C ASP A 355 -16.19 -1.09 -1.30
N MET A 356 -15.87 -2.38 -1.20
CA MET A 356 -16.30 -3.40 -2.15
C MET A 356 -16.82 -4.62 -1.43
N TRP A 357 -17.87 -5.24 -1.98
CA TRP A 357 -18.46 -6.46 -1.48
C TRP A 357 -18.51 -7.54 -2.56
N GLN A 358 -17.80 -8.66 -2.33
CA GLN A 358 -17.97 -9.88 -3.10
C GLN A 358 -19.16 -10.67 -2.55
N CYS A 359 -20.24 -10.76 -3.34
CA CYS A 359 -21.51 -11.30 -2.88
C CYS A 359 -21.77 -12.75 -3.29
N MET A 360 -21.01 -13.29 -4.25
CA MET A 360 -21.12 -14.67 -4.69
C MET A 360 -19.91 -15.09 -5.52
N SER A 361 -19.74 -16.41 -5.65
CA SER A 361 -18.70 -17.03 -6.48
C SER A 361 -19.20 -17.82 -7.68
N ASN A 362 -20.51 -17.76 -7.95
CA ASN A 362 -21.18 -18.56 -8.97
C ASN A 362 -22.03 -17.69 -9.92
N GLY A 363 -21.59 -16.46 -10.18
CA GLY A 363 -22.16 -15.58 -11.20
C GLY A 363 -22.10 -16.19 -12.61
N ARG A 364 -22.95 -15.69 -13.51
CA ARG A 364 -22.85 -15.92 -14.96
C ARG A 364 -22.80 -14.59 -15.70
N ILE A 365 -21.77 -14.42 -16.52
CA ILE A 365 -21.56 -13.24 -17.35
C ILE A 365 -21.29 -13.70 -18.79
N PRO A 366 -22.00 -13.18 -19.80
CA PRO A 366 -21.69 -13.46 -21.20
C PRO A 366 -20.21 -13.16 -21.51
N GLY A 367 -19.53 -14.11 -22.14
CA GLY A 367 -18.10 -14.04 -22.45
C GLY A 367 -17.20 -14.76 -21.45
N ILE A 368 -17.73 -15.31 -20.36
CA ILE A 368 -17.01 -16.13 -19.40
C ILE A 368 -17.68 -17.50 -19.31
N ASP A 369 -16.91 -18.55 -19.55
CA ASP A 369 -17.37 -19.92 -19.38
C ASP A 369 -17.35 -20.32 -17.90
N GLY A 370 -18.48 -20.80 -17.39
CA GLY A 370 -18.59 -21.27 -16.01
C GLY A 370 -18.88 -20.17 -14.98
N ASN A 371 -18.37 -20.37 -13.77
CA ASN A 371 -18.63 -19.50 -12.62
C ASN A 371 -17.66 -18.31 -12.62
N VAL A 372 -18.18 -17.12 -12.27
CA VAL A 372 -17.37 -15.93 -11.98
C VAL A 372 -17.84 -15.28 -10.69
N ASP A 373 -16.91 -14.73 -9.93
CA ASP A 373 -17.19 -13.98 -8.72
C ASP A 373 -17.83 -12.63 -9.05
N ILE A 374 -18.82 -12.20 -8.27
CA ILE A 374 -19.57 -10.96 -8.48
C ILE A 374 -19.34 -10.00 -7.31
N ASN A 375 -19.04 -8.75 -7.67
CA ASN A 375 -18.71 -7.67 -6.76
C ASN A 375 -19.59 -6.45 -6.97
N PHE A 376 -19.79 -5.71 -5.89
CA PHE A 376 -20.35 -4.36 -5.90
C PHE A 376 -19.38 -3.42 -5.21
N ASP A 377 -18.99 -2.34 -5.88
CA ASP A 377 -18.29 -1.24 -5.21
C ASP A 377 -19.29 -0.18 -4.77
N PHE A 378 -18.92 0.55 -3.72
CA PHE A 378 -19.74 1.58 -3.09
C PHE A 378 -19.02 2.93 -3.01
N VAL A 379 -17.82 3.00 -3.58
CA VAL A 379 -16.96 4.18 -3.61
C VAL A 379 -16.90 4.72 -5.03
N ASP A 380 -16.87 6.05 -5.15
CA ASP A 380 -16.66 6.68 -6.45
C ASP A 380 -15.22 6.45 -6.90
N LEU A 381 -15.02 5.97 -8.13
CA LEU A 381 -13.71 5.70 -8.73
C LEU A 381 -12.75 6.89 -8.68
N GLU A 382 -13.27 8.12 -8.69
CA GLU A 382 -12.50 9.35 -8.51
C GLU A 382 -11.80 9.42 -7.14
N ASN A 383 -12.35 8.77 -6.11
CA ASN A 383 -11.75 8.66 -4.77
C ASN A 383 -10.80 7.45 -4.65
N LEU A 384 -10.72 6.59 -5.68
CA LEU A 384 -9.86 5.41 -5.77
C LEU A 384 -8.78 5.53 -6.85
N ALA A 385 -8.73 6.63 -7.60
CA ALA A 385 -7.61 6.88 -8.49
C ALA A 385 -6.36 7.16 -7.63
N PRO A 386 -5.20 6.56 -7.92
CA PRO A 386 -3.96 7.05 -7.33
C PRO A 386 -3.87 8.52 -7.68
N GLU A 387 -3.69 9.40 -6.67
CA GLU A 387 -3.59 10.84 -6.89
C GLU A 387 -2.48 11.07 -7.92
N ASP A 388 -2.86 11.28 -9.18
CA ASP A 388 -1.97 11.73 -10.21
C ASP A 388 -1.65 13.19 -9.86
N PRO A 389 -0.39 13.52 -9.48
CA PRO A 389 -0.04 14.91 -9.17
C PRO A 389 -0.27 15.82 -10.40
N SER A 390 -0.39 15.22 -11.60
CA SER A 390 -0.62 15.90 -12.85
C SER A 390 -2.09 15.98 -13.28
N ASN A 391 -3.04 15.36 -12.56
CA ASN A 391 -4.43 15.27 -13.01
C ASN A 391 -5.46 15.29 -11.86
N GLY A 392 -5.44 16.34 -11.02
CA GLY A 392 -6.45 16.48 -9.98
C GLY A 392 -6.20 17.43 -8.81
N GLY A 393 -5.40 18.49 -8.97
CA GLY A 393 -5.50 19.73 -8.17
C GLY A 393 -5.21 19.73 -6.66
N THR A 394 -5.16 18.60 -5.94
CA THR A 394 -5.09 18.57 -4.47
C THR A 394 -4.24 17.40 -3.92
N ALA A 395 -3.64 17.57 -2.74
CA ALA A 395 -2.86 16.56 -2.02
C ALA A 395 -3.17 16.62 -0.51
N ALA A 396 -3.35 15.47 0.14
CA ALA A 396 -3.57 15.38 1.58
C ALA A 396 -2.27 15.58 2.38
N MET A 397 -2.25 16.50 3.35
CA MET A 397 -1.11 16.70 4.25
C MET A 397 -1.32 15.94 5.55
N TYR A 398 -0.60 14.83 5.70
CA TYR A 398 -0.57 14.01 6.91
C TYR A 398 0.15 14.75 8.04
N ARG A 399 -0.47 14.83 9.22
CA ARG A 399 0.12 15.40 10.44
C ARG A 399 0.61 14.27 11.32
N LEU A 400 1.88 14.29 11.69
CA LEU A 400 2.49 13.31 12.59
C LEU A 400 3.09 13.99 13.80
N TYR A 401 2.96 13.39 14.97
CA TYR A 401 3.50 13.86 16.24
C TYR A 401 4.52 12.87 16.81
N ASN A 402 5.69 13.36 17.20
CA ASN A 402 6.71 12.55 17.88
C ASN A 402 6.55 12.69 19.40
N PRO A 403 6.06 11.65 20.12
CA PRO A 403 5.87 11.74 21.57
C PRO A 403 7.16 11.86 22.37
N ASN A 404 8.32 11.55 21.77
CA ASN A 404 9.62 11.62 22.43
C ASN A 404 10.25 13.02 22.37
N THR A 405 10.02 13.76 21.28
CA THR A 405 10.62 15.09 21.07
C THR A 405 9.61 16.23 21.17
N GLY A 406 8.32 15.94 21.00
CA GLY A 406 7.26 16.94 20.90
C GLY A 406 7.13 17.56 19.50
N GLU A 407 7.91 17.11 18.54
CA GLU A 407 7.91 17.63 17.16
C GLU A 407 6.67 17.19 16.38
N HIS A 408 6.27 18.03 15.43
CA HIS A 408 5.31 17.66 14.40
C HIS A 408 5.99 17.64 13.03
N LEU A 409 5.61 16.67 12.21
CA LEU A 409 6.01 16.58 10.80
C LEU A 409 4.75 16.60 9.92
N TYR A 410 4.86 17.27 8.78
CA TYR A 410 3.79 17.41 7.81
C TYR A 410 4.28 16.92 6.46
N THR A 411 3.54 15.98 5.87
CA THR A 411 3.96 15.38 4.62
C THR A 411 2.78 14.96 3.77
N SER A 412 2.92 15.14 2.46
CA SER A 412 2.05 14.48 1.47
C SER A 412 2.48 13.06 1.17
N ASP A 413 3.69 12.67 1.60
CA ASP A 413 4.26 11.37 1.33
C ASP A 413 3.71 10.34 2.33
N ARG A 414 2.85 9.47 1.81
CA ARG A 414 2.24 8.37 2.55
C ARG A 414 3.29 7.40 3.11
N ASN A 415 4.41 7.22 2.41
CA ASN A 415 5.53 6.39 2.86
C ASN A 415 6.24 6.98 4.08
N GLU A 416 6.53 8.28 4.02
CA GLU A 416 7.18 9.00 5.12
C GLU A 416 6.28 8.91 6.36
N ARG A 417 4.97 9.12 6.19
CA ARG A 417 3.98 8.89 7.25
C ARG A 417 4.06 7.47 7.81
N ASN A 418 3.94 6.43 6.96
CA ASN A 418 3.92 5.03 7.41
C ASN A 418 5.23 4.64 8.11
N THR A 419 6.36 5.11 7.58
CA THR A 419 7.70 4.86 8.15
C THR A 419 7.85 5.49 9.52
N LEU A 420 7.40 6.74 9.69
CA LEU A 420 7.45 7.46 10.96
C LEU A 420 6.54 6.80 12.01
N VAL A 421 5.33 6.39 11.62
CA VAL A 421 4.42 5.64 12.50
C VAL A 421 5.07 4.35 12.99
N ARG A 422 5.69 3.58 12.09
CA ARG A 422 6.39 2.34 12.43
C ARG A 422 7.52 2.53 13.45
N ILE A 423 8.18 3.68 13.46
CA ILE A 423 9.26 4.00 14.42
C ILE A 423 8.78 4.77 15.65
N GLY A 424 7.46 4.82 15.88
CA GLY A 424 6.85 5.31 17.12
C GLY A 424 6.31 6.74 17.07
N TRP A 425 6.16 7.35 15.89
CA TRP A 425 5.40 8.59 15.75
C TRP A 425 3.90 8.29 15.76
N ILE A 426 3.10 9.26 16.20
CA ILE A 426 1.65 9.18 16.25
C ILE A 426 1.10 9.91 15.01
N TYR A 427 0.35 9.21 14.17
CA TYR A 427 -0.40 9.84 13.09
C TYR A 427 -1.64 10.55 13.67
N GLU A 428 -1.73 11.86 13.47
CA GLU A 428 -2.81 12.72 13.98
C GLU A 428 -3.82 13.09 12.88
N GLN A 429 -3.98 12.21 11.89
CA GLN A 429 -4.87 12.37 10.73
C GLN A 429 -4.39 13.40 9.69
N ILE A 430 -5.25 13.71 8.72
CA ILE A 430 -5.01 14.73 7.70
C ILE A 430 -5.16 16.11 8.36
N GLY A 431 -4.09 16.90 8.35
CA GLY A 431 -4.12 18.27 8.86
C GLY A 431 -4.88 19.22 7.94
N TRP A 432 -4.65 19.13 6.63
CA TRP A 432 -5.33 19.89 5.58
C TRP A 432 -5.09 19.25 4.20
N HIS A 433 -5.84 19.70 3.19
CA HIS A 433 -5.53 19.44 1.79
C HIS A 433 -4.82 20.66 1.19
N ALA A 434 -3.76 20.45 0.42
CA ALA A 434 -3.02 21.50 -0.28
C ALA A 434 -3.22 21.35 -1.78
N PRO A 435 -3.19 22.43 -2.58
CA PRO A 435 -3.20 22.31 -4.02
C PRO A 435 -1.95 21.59 -4.56
N SER A 436 -2.11 20.83 -5.65
CA SER A 436 -0.99 20.16 -6.33
C SER A 436 -0.10 21.14 -7.11
N SER A 437 -0.63 22.32 -7.46
CA SER A 437 0.13 23.44 -8.01
C SER A 437 -0.53 24.79 -7.66
N SER A 438 0.29 25.81 -7.43
CA SER A 438 -0.16 27.20 -7.33
C SER A 438 1.01 28.16 -7.59
N SER A 439 0.75 29.46 -7.58
CA SER A 439 1.81 30.47 -7.67
C SER A 439 2.66 30.59 -6.40
N THR A 440 2.26 29.93 -5.30
CA THR A 440 2.83 30.09 -3.98
C THR A 440 3.36 28.75 -3.44
N PRO A 441 4.63 28.38 -3.70
CA PRO A 441 5.22 27.13 -3.20
C PRO A 441 5.49 27.17 -1.69
N VAL A 442 5.42 26.02 -1.04
CA VAL A 442 5.89 25.80 0.34
C VAL A 442 7.16 24.95 0.29
N TYR A 443 8.24 25.47 0.86
CA TYR A 443 9.55 24.84 0.91
C TYR A 443 9.72 24.09 2.23
N ARG A 444 10.22 22.86 2.16
CA ARG A 444 10.64 22.08 3.34
C ARG A 444 12.15 22.16 3.53
N LEU A 445 12.59 22.40 4.75
CA LEU A 445 13.99 22.39 5.14
C LEU A 445 14.21 21.51 6.36
N TYR A 446 15.26 20.71 6.33
CA TYR A 446 15.68 19.82 7.41
C TYR A 446 16.97 20.31 8.06
N ASN A 447 17.01 20.32 9.39
CA ASN A 447 18.22 20.66 10.14
C ASN A 447 18.96 19.38 10.57
N PRO A 448 20.10 19.05 9.93
CA PRO A 448 20.85 17.83 10.25
C PRO A 448 21.47 17.83 11.65
N ASN A 449 21.53 18.97 12.35
CA ASN A 449 22.16 19.06 13.67
C ASN A 449 21.22 18.66 14.80
N ASN A 450 19.90 18.77 14.62
CA ASN A 450 18.93 18.47 15.68
C ASN A 450 17.68 17.72 15.22
N GLY A 451 17.47 17.52 13.91
CA GLY A 451 16.33 16.77 13.38
C GLY A 451 15.12 17.62 13.01
N ASP A 452 15.13 18.93 13.28
CA ASP A 452 13.97 19.80 13.05
C ASP A 452 13.63 19.96 11.57
N HIS A 453 12.34 20.11 11.29
CA HIS A 453 11.83 20.50 9.97
C HIS A 453 11.22 21.91 10.02
N HIS A 454 11.48 22.70 8.98
CA HIS A 454 10.92 24.03 8.79
C HIS A 454 10.17 24.12 7.46
N TYR A 455 9.07 24.86 7.46
CA TYR A 455 8.19 25.02 6.30
C TYR A 455 7.94 26.50 6.05
N THR A 456 8.19 26.95 4.83
CA THR A 456 8.06 28.38 4.51
C THR A 456 7.65 28.64 3.07
N THR A 457 6.86 29.68 2.85
CA THR A 457 6.60 30.24 1.52
C THR A 457 7.66 31.28 1.11
N ASP A 458 8.49 31.73 2.06
CA ASP A 458 9.52 32.74 1.82
C ASP A 458 10.80 32.11 1.25
N SER A 459 11.04 32.36 -0.04
CA SER A 459 12.26 31.93 -0.72
C SER A 459 13.54 32.51 -0.10
N HIS A 460 13.49 33.70 0.49
CA HIS A 460 14.63 34.30 1.18
C HIS A 460 14.93 33.56 2.50
N GLU A 461 13.91 33.23 3.29
CA GLU A 461 14.06 32.41 4.51
C GLU A 461 14.68 31.05 4.17
N ARG A 462 14.18 30.38 3.12
CA ARG A 462 14.77 29.14 2.59
C ARG A 462 16.25 29.32 2.29
N ASP A 463 16.63 30.36 1.55
CA ASP A 463 18.02 30.54 1.11
C ASP A 463 18.96 30.94 2.27
N VAL A 464 18.47 31.69 3.25
CA VAL A 464 19.21 31.98 4.49
C VAL A 464 19.44 30.70 5.28
N LEU A 465 18.42 29.88 5.51
CA LEU A 465 18.54 28.62 6.24
C LEU A 465 19.54 27.66 5.55
N ARG A 466 19.48 27.56 4.22
CA ARG A 466 20.47 26.81 3.42
C ARG A 466 21.89 27.32 3.64
N SER A 467 22.09 28.63 3.67
CA SER A 467 23.41 29.24 3.86
C SER A 467 24.03 28.95 5.24
N ILE A 468 23.20 28.64 6.24
CA ILE A 468 23.63 28.31 7.61
C ILE A 468 23.57 26.80 7.90
N GLY A 469 23.45 25.96 6.87
CA GLY A 469 23.63 24.51 6.97
C GLY A 469 22.36 23.68 7.09
N TRP A 470 21.17 24.24 6.83
CA TRP A 470 19.96 23.44 6.67
C TRP A 470 19.91 22.82 5.27
N ASN A 471 19.39 21.60 5.19
CA ASN A 471 19.16 20.88 3.94
C ASN A 471 17.82 21.33 3.36
N TYR A 472 17.83 21.81 2.12
CA TYR A 472 16.59 22.07 1.39
C TYR A 472 16.08 20.79 0.75
N GLU A 473 14.84 20.42 1.05
CA GLU A 473 14.21 19.15 0.65
C GLU A 473 13.16 19.32 -0.45
N ASN A 474 13.31 20.37 -1.26
CA ASN A 474 12.42 20.73 -2.37
C ASN A 474 11.10 21.42 -1.93
N ILE A 475 10.24 21.68 -2.93
CA ILE A 475 8.86 22.12 -2.72
C ILE A 475 8.07 20.89 -2.29
N CYS A 476 7.43 20.95 -1.13
CA CYS A 476 6.67 19.83 -0.56
C CYS A 476 5.17 19.92 -0.90
N TRP A 477 4.61 21.12 -1.02
CA TRP A 477 3.26 21.39 -1.52
C TRP A 477 3.13 22.88 -1.90
N TYR A 478 1.92 23.30 -2.28
CA TYR A 478 1.60 24.68 -2.63
C TYR A 478 0.55 25.27 -1.68
N SER A 479 0.58 26.60 -1.49
CA SER A 479 -0.48 27.33 -0.79
C SER A 479 -1.66 27.56 -1.72
N ASP A 480 -2.88 27.48 -1.20
CA ASP A 480 -4.08 27.88 -1.94
C ASP A 480 -4.10 29.38 -2.22
N ASP A 481 -4.10 29.74 -3.51
CA ASP A 481 -4.14 31.13 -3.97
C ASP A 481 -5.54 31.76 -3.73
N SER A 482 -6.59 30.94 -3.56
CA SER A 482 -7.94 31.38 -3.19
C SER A 482 -8.08 31.67 -1.69
N LYS A 483 -7.08 31.28 -0.89
CA LYS A 483 -6.96 31.57 0.55
C LYS A 483 -8.12 31.04 1.39
N GLU A 484 -8.62 29.85 1.09
CA GLU A 484 -9.83 29.33 1.69
C GLU A 484 -9.68 28.85 3.14
N VAL A 485 -8.60 28.13 3.46
CA VAL A 485 -8.33 27.60 4.82
C VAL A 485 -7.02 28.17 5.35
N VAL A 486 -7.05 28.87 6.49
CA VAL A 486 -5.87 29.51 7.08
C VAL A 486 -5.02 28.51 7.84
N LEU A 487 -3.69 28.53 7.64
CA LEU A 487 -2.72 27.84 8.47
C LEU A 487 -1.86 28.84 9.24
N TYR A 488 -1.84 28.71 10.57
CA TYR A 488 -1.08 29.56 11.47
C TYR A 488 0.31 28.98 11.73
N ARG A 489 1.34 29.83 11.72
CA ARG A 489 2.70 29.50 12.18
C ARG A 489 2.90 29.97 13.61
N LEU A 490 3.48 29.11 14.44
CA LEU A 490 3.90 29.46 15.80
C LEU A 490 5.35 29.04 16.01
N PHE A 491 6.07 29.83 16.79
CA PHE A 491 7.46 29.58 17.18
C PHE A 491 7.57 29.38 18.70
N ASN A 492 8.26 28.33 19.13
CA ASN A 492 8.58 28.06 20.52
C ASN A 492 10.01 28.54 20.86
N PRO A 493 10.17 29.71 21.50
CA PRO A 493 11.49 30.20 21.89
C PRO A 493 12.09 29.45 23.10
N ASN A 494 11.31 28.59 23.77
CA ASN A 494 11.71 27.93 25.01
C ASN A 494 12.30 26.52 24.78
N GLN A 495 12.29 26.03 23.54
CA GLN A 495 12.96 24.79 23.18
C GLN A 495 14.47 25.03 23.05
N LEU A 496 15.27 24.11 23.60
CA LEU A 496 16.74 24.18 23.48
C LEU A 496 17.14 24.07 22.00
N GLY A 497 17.98 25.00 21.52
CA GLY A 497 18.45 25.04 20.13
C GLY A 497 17.81 26.18 19.32
N PRO A 498 17.56 26.01 18.01
CA PRO A 498 16.98 27.04 17.15
C PRO A 498 15.50 27.39 17.47
N GLY A 499 14.88 26.68 18.42
CA GLY A 499 13.45 26.71 18.71
C GLY A 499 12.66 25.81 17.74
N ALA A 500 11.40 25.51 18.07
CA ALA A 500 10.54 24.69 17.20
C ALA A 500 9.40 25.50 16.59
N HIS A 501 8.94 25.05 15.42
CA HIS A 501 7.77 25.61 14.77
C HIS A 501 6.57 24.66 14.82
N HIS A 502 5.38 25.22 14.91
CA HIS A 502 4.11 24.50 14.81
C HIS A 502 3.21 25.14 13.77
N TYR A 503 2.46 24.31 13.06
CA TYR A 503 1.59 24.73 11.96
C TYR A 503 0.20 24.14 12.17
N THR A 504 -0.83 24.98 12.22
CA THR A 504 -2.18 24.49 12.52
C THR A 504 -3.27 25.30 11.84
N ARG A 505 -4.35 24.63 11.43
CA ARG A 505 -5.60 25.28 11.02
C ARG A 505 -6.49 25.67 12.19
N ASP A 506 -6.24 25.14 13.38
CA ASP A 506 -7.06 25.38 14.56
C ASP A 506 -6.59 26.65 15.29
N ALA A 507 -7.43 27.68 15.23
CA ALA A 507 -7.20 28.93 15.95
C ALA A 507 -7.18 28.74 17.48
N ASN A 508 -7.91 27.76 18.02
CA ASN A 508 -7.91 27.46 19.45
C ASN A 508 -6.61 26.76 19.89
N GLU A 509 -6.07 25.87 19.06
CA GLU A 509 -4.74 25.29 19.27
C GLU A 509 -3.66 26.39 19.29
N ARG A 510 -3.68 27.29 18.29
CA ARG A 510 -2.80 28.48 18.26
C ARG A 510 -2.90 29.29 19.55
N ASP A 511 -4.12 29.67 19.95
CA ASP A 511 -4.34 30.53 21.12
C ASP A 511 -3.91 29.83 22.42
N THR A 512 -4.06 28.51 22.48
CA THR A 512 -3.59 27.70 23.61
C THR A 512 -2.06 27.70 23.70
N LEU A 513 -1.36 27.46 22.59
CA LEU A 513 0.10 27.48 22.55
C LEU A 513 0.67 28.86 22.89
N VAL A 514 0.03 29.94 22.43
CA VAL A 514 0.41 31.32 22.81
C VAL A 514 0.30 31.53 24.32
N ARG A 515 -0.78 31.06 24.97
CA ARG A 515 -0.91 31.09 26.44
C ARG A 515 0.18 30.30 27.16
N LEU A 516 0.72 29.26 26.51
CA LEU A 516 1.81 28.43 27.00
C LEU A 516 3.20 29.01 26.68
N GLY A 517 3.27 30.23 26.13
CA GLY A 517 4.53 30.95 25.90
C GLY A 517 5.11 30.81 24.49
N TRP A 518 4.38 30.20 23.56
CA TRP A 518 4.73 30.25 22.13
C TRP A 518 4.44 31.64 21.56
N ARG A 519 5.16 31.99 20.49
CA ARG A 519 4.94 33.23 19.73
C ARG A 519 4.16 32.88 18.47
N SER A 520 3.01 33.52 18.26
CA SER A 520 2.36 33.44 16.95
C SER A 520 3.11 34.30 15.95
N GLU A 521 3.42 33.73 14.79
CA GLU A 521 4.08 34.42 13.68
C GLU A 521 3.11 34.78 12.55
N GLY A 522 1.81 34.58 12.78
CA GLY A 522 0.74 34.90 11.84
C GLY A 522 0.39 33.74 10.92
N ILE A 523 0.00 34.08 9.69
CA ILE A 523 -0.44 33.11 8.66
C ILE A 523 0.81 32.61 7.93
N ALA A 524 0.98 31.29 7.90
CA ALA A 524 2.05 30.61 7.20
C ALA A 524 1.72 30.50 5.69
N TRP A 525 0.55 29.95 5.41
CA TRP A 525 -0.01 29.71 4.08
C TRP A 525 -1.50 29.33 4.19
N TYR A 526 -2.10 28.90 3.08
CA TYR A 526 -3.49 28.49 2.99
C TYR A 526 -3.64 27.08 2.42
N GLY A 527 -4.63 26.32 2.91
CA GLY A 527 -5.08 25.04 2.37
C GLY A 527 -6.44 25.16 1.67
N LEU A 528 -6.89 24.05 1.09
CA LEU A 528 -8.19 23.89 0.45
C LEU A 528 -9.27 23.50 1.46
N LYS A 529 -10.53 23.81 1.13
CA LYS A 529 -11.70 23.47 1.96
C LYS A 529 -11.94 21.99 2.14
#